data_AF-A0A6A5GML9-F1
#
_entry.id   AF-A0A6A5GML9-F1
#
_cell.length_a   1.000
_cell.length_b   1.000
_cell.length_c   1.000
_cell.angle_alpha   90.00
_cell.angle_beta   90.00
_cell.angle_gamma   90.00
#
_symmetry.space_group_name_H-M   'P 1'
#
loop_
_entity.id
_entity.type
_entity.pdbx_description
1 polymer ?
#
loop_
_entity_poly.entity_id
_entity_poly.type
_entity_poly.pdbx_seq_one_letter_code
_entity_poly.pdbx_strand_id
1 'polypeptide(L)'
;MCAKSAFHINNETINIWSHLLGFIYFTYQQYYTNYIVLPSVGSHKADHFVFTLSIFEMQMCMLLSASYHTFGCTSIEMRQK
;
A
#
# COMPACT_ATOMS: atom_id res chain seq x y z
N MET A 1 2.30 -18.32 -12.60
CA MET A 1 3.25 -17.59 -13.48
C MET A 1 3.27 -16.06 -13.22
N CYS A 2 2.35 -15.50 -12.42
CA CYS A 2 2.23 -14.05 -12.21
C CYS A 2 3.21 -13.45 -11.18
N ALA A 3 3.47 -14.13 -10.05
CA ALA A 3 4.48 -13.69 -9.08
C ALA A 3 5.92 -13.72 -9.63
N LYS A 4 6.19 -14.58 -10.63
CA LYS A 4 7.46 -14.63 -11.36
C LYS A 4 7.64 -13.42 -12.30
N SER A 5 6.55 -12.75 -12.68
CA SER A 5 6.58 -11.53 -13.49
C SER A 5 6.98 -10.29 -12.68
N ALA A 6 6.81 -10.29 -11.35
CA ALA A 6 7.27 -9.21 -10.46
C ALA A 6 8.80 -9.12 -10.34
N PHE A 7 9.52 -10.12 -10.84
CA PHE A 7 10.99 -10.16 -10.95
C PHE A 7 11.47 -10.10 -12.41
N HIS A 8 10.55 -9.93 -13.37
CA HIS A 8 10.87 -9.71 -14.78
C HIS A 8 10.66 -8.23 -15.07
N ILE A 9 11.71 -7.51 -15.49
CA ILE A 9 11.62 -6.06 -15.74
C ILE A 9 10.58 -5.79 -16.83
N ASN A 10 9.40 -5.37 -16.42
CA ASN A 10 8.29 -4.89 -17.23
C ASN A 10 7.66 -3.69 -16.49
N ASN A 11 6.96 -2.80 -17.19
CA ASN A 11 6.37 -1.59 -16.57
C ASN A 11 5.43 -1.93 -15.39
N GLU A 12 4.81 -3.10 -15.42
CA GLU A 12 3.99 -3.62 -14.32
C GLU A 12 4.78 -3.88 -13.04
N THR A 13 6.04 -4.33 -13.15
CA THR A 13 6.95 -4.48 -12.00
C THR A 13 7.20 -3.15 -11.30
N ILE A 14 7.41 -2.05 -12.04
CA ILE A 14 7.59 -0.71 -11.45
C ILE A 14 6.32 -0.27 -10.71
N ASN A 15 5.13 -0.55 -11.25
CA ASN A 15 3.86 -0.26 -10.58
C ASN A 15 3.67 -1.08 -9.30
N ILE A 16 4.01 -2.37 -9.33
CA ILE A 16 3.96 -3.23 -8.13
C ILE A 16 4.91 -2.71 -7.06
N TRP A 17 6.18 -2.47 -7.39
CA TRP A 17 7.18 -2.04 -6.42
C TRP A 17 6.93 -0.64 -5.88
N SER A 18 6.48 0.31 -6.72
CA SER A 18 6.14 1.66 -6.25
C SER A 18 4.99 1.65 -5.24
N HIS A 19 3.96 0.82 -5.47
CA HIS A 19 2.83 0.70 -4.54
C HIS A 19 3.19 -0.10 -3.27
N LEU A 20 4.04 -1.13 -3.37
CA LEU A 20 4.57 -1.83 -2.19
C LEU A 20 5.49 -0.94 -1.34
N LEU A 21 6.36 -0.13 -1.97
CA LEU A 21 7.18 0.86 -1.27
C LEU A 21 6.30 1.95 -0.64
N GLY A 22 5.25 2.39 -1.34
CA GLY A 22 4.23 3.28 -0.81
C GLY A 22 3.56 2.69 0.44
N PHE A 23 3.14 1.42 0.39
CA PHE A 23 2.57 0.72 1.54
C PHE A 23 3.52 0.72 2.74
N ILE A 24 4.80 0.33 2.55
CA ILE A 24 5.81 0.33 3.62
C ILE A 24 5.99 1.73 4.20
N TYR A 25 6.05 2.76 3.36
CA TYR A 25 6.14 4.15 3.79
C TYR A 25 4.93 4.57 4.63
N PHE A 26 3.71 4.25 4.21
CA PHE A 26 2.51 4.57 4.99
C PHE A 26 2.41 3.78 6.30
N THR A 27 2.89 2.53 6.34
CA THR A 27 3.01 1.78 7.60
C THR A 27 4.02 2.44 8.55
N TYR A 28 5.15 2.93 8.05
CA TYR A 28 6.08 3.73 8.85
C TYR A 28 5.43 5.03 9.35
N GLN A 29 4.72 5.75 8.48
CA GLN A 29 4.02 6.99 8.86
C GLN A 29 2.91 6.77 9.88
N GLN A 30 2.19 5.64 9.79
CA GLN A 30 1.20 5.22 10.77
C GLN A 30 1.81 5.12 12.17
N TYR A 31 2.97 4.47 12.27
CA TYR A 31 3.71 4.33 13.53
C TYR A 31 4.26 5.68 14.00
N TYR A 32 4.97 6.39 13.13
CA TYR A 32 5.59 7.68 13.46
C TYR A 32 4.56 8.70 13.94
N THR A 33 3.41 8.79 13.25
CA THR A 33 2.34 9.73 13.60
C THR A 33 1.74 9.39 14.96
N ASN A 34 1.41 8.11 15.21
CA ASN A 34 0.74 7.72 16.45
C ASN A 34 1.64 7.67 17.68
N TYR A 35 2.92 7.33 17.53
CA TYR A 35 3.81 7.15 18.67
C TYR A 35 4.78 8.30 18.91
N ILE A 36 5.01 9.16 17.90
CA ILE A 36 5.95 10.28 18.02
C ILE A 36 5.21 11.61 17.86
N VAL A 37 4.55 11.85 16.73
CA VAL A 37 3.97 13.17 16.42
C VAL A 37 2.80 13.50 17.34
N LEU A 38 1.76 12.67 17.36
CA LEU A 38 0.54 12.91 18.13
C LEU A 38 0.76 13.01 19.64
N PRO A 39 1.63 12.17 20.26
CA PRO A 39 2.01 12.36 21.66
C PRO A 39 2.83 13.64 21.89
N SER A 40 3.72 14.03 20.96
CA SER A 40 4.57 15.22 21.13
C SER A 40 3.78 16.54 21.17
N VAL A 41 2.61 16.58 20.52
CA VAL A 41 1.71 17.75 20.50
C VAL A 41 0.60 17.67 21.55
N GLY A 42 0.60 16.63 22.39
CA GLY A 42 -0.45 16.43 23.41
C GLY A 42 -1.84 16.17 22.83
N SER A 43 -1.92 15.51 21.67
CA SER A 43 -3.18 15.31 20.95
C SER A 43 -4.19 14.44 21.71
N HIS A 44 -5.48 14.58 21.38
CA HIS A 44 -6.52 13.75 21.94
C HIS A 44 -6.55 12.38 21.24
N LYS A 45 -6.95 11.33 21.96
CA LYS A 45 -7.33 10.01 21.39
C LYS A 45 -8.21 10.06 20.13
N ALA A 46 -9.06 11.09 19.96
CA ALA A 46 -9.86 11.25 18.74
C ALA A 46 -8.98 11.56 17.52
N ASP A 47 -7.92 12.36 17.70
CA ASP A 47 -6.95 12.68 16.65
C ASP A 47 -6.20 11.42 16.22
N HIS A 48 -5.77 10.59 17.18
CA HIS A 48 -5.18 9.28 16.91
C HIS A 48 -6.11 8.38 16.08
N PHE A 49 -7.41 8.38 16.37
CA PHE A 49 -8.38 7.59 15.62
C PHE A 49 -8.51 8.09 14.17
N VAL A 50 -8.66 9.41 13.97
CA VAL A 50 -8.78 10.01 12.64
C VAL A 50 -7.52 9.75 11.80
N PHE A 51 -6.34 10.05 12.33
CA PHE A 51 -5.09 9.83 11.60
C PHE A 51 -4.85 8.36 11.29
N THR A 52 -5.21 7.46 12.22
CA THR A 52 -5.10 6.02 11.98
C THR A 52 -6.03 5.54 10.89
N LEU A 53 -7.28 5.99 10.88
CA LEU A 53 -8.23 5.61 9.84
C LEU A 53 -7.78 6.13 8.46
N SER A 54 -7.38 7.39 8.39
CA SER A 54 -6.91 8.01 7.13
C SER A 54 -5.68 7.30 6.56
N ILE A 55 -4.66 7.02 7.37
CA ILE A 55 -3.45 6.35 6.89
C ILE A 55 -3.72 4.87 6.59
N PHE A 56 -4.65 4.22 7.30
CA PHE A 56 -5.09 2.85 7.00
C PHE A 56 -5.76 2.74 5.63
N GLU A 57 -6.64 3.69 5.26
CA GLU A 57 -7.26 3.72 3.94
C GLU A 57 -6.21 3.83 2.82
N MET A 58 -5.18 4.66 3.00
CA MET A 58 -4.07 4.79 2.05
C MET A 58 -3.30 3.47 1.91
N GLN A 59 -3.03 2.78 3.01
CA GLN A 59 -2.38 1.46 3.01
C GLN A 59 -3.21 0.42 2.25
N MET A 60 -4.51 0.37 2.50
CA MET A 60 -5.42 -0.55 1.80
C MET A 60 -5.46 -0.26 0.29
N CYS A 61 -5.51 1.01 -0.11
CA CYS A 61 -5.46 1.41 -1.51
C CYS A 61 -4.17 0.93 -2.20
N MET A 62 -3.01 1.15 -1.58
CA MET A 62 -1.72 0.73 -2.11
C MET A 62 -1.63 -0.80 -2.22
N LEU A 63 -2.11 -1.54 -1.22
CA LEU A 63 -2.10 -3.00 -1.22
C LEU A 63 -3.03 -3.59 -2.29
N LEU A 64 -4.25 -3.05 -2.42
CA LEU A 64 -5.21 -3.47 -3.46
C LEU A 64 -4.67 -3.18 -4.85
N SER A 65 -4.03 -2.04 -5.04
CA SER A 65 -3.44 -1.69 -6.34
C SER A 65 -2.22 -2.55 -6.67
N ALA A 66 -1.31 -2.79 -5.72
CA ALA A 66 -0.21 -3.73 -5.90
C ALA A 66 -0.72 -5.15 -6.23
N SER A 67 -1.81 -5.57 -5.58
CA SER A 67 -2.47 -6.86 -5.87
C SER A 67 -3.06 -6.89 -7.28
N TYR A 68 -3.72 -5.81 -7.72
CA TYR A 68 -4.23 -5.70 -9.09
C TYR A 68 -3.11 -5.82 -10.13
N HIS A 69 -1.97 -5.14 -9.95
CA HIS A 69 -0.85 -5.25 -10.88
C HIS A 69 -0.16 -6.63 -10.81
N THR A 70 -0.11 -7.26 -9.62
CA THR A 70 0.48 -8.60 -9.45
C THR A 70 -0.39 -9.71 -10.06
N PHE A 71 -1.72 -9.61 -9.94
CA PHE A 71 -2.67 -10.62 -10.41
C PHE A 71 -3.40 -10.25 -11.71
N GLY A 72 -3.21 -9.05 -12.24
CA GLY A 72 -3.81 -8.58 -13.50
C GLY A 72 -3.40 -9.43 -14.71
N CYS A 73 -2.23 -10.06 -14.67
CA CYS A 73 -1.82 -11.06 -15.66
C CYS A 73 -2.80 -12.26 -15.73
N THR A 74 -3.40 -12.66 -14.60
CA THR A 74 -4.42 -13.71 -14.56
C THR A 74 -5.72 -13.27 -15.25
N SER A 75 -6.07 -11.98 -15.20
CA SER A 75 -7.31 -11.48 -15.83
C SER A 75 -7.19 -11.35 -17.35
N ILE A 76 -6.01 -11.02 -17.88
CA ILE A 76 -5.75 -11.01 -19.33
C ILE A 76 -5.82 -12.44 -19.88
N GLU A 77 -5.23 -13.40 -19.18
CA GLU A 77 -5.25 -14.82 -19.58
C GLU A 77 -6.67 -15.43 -19.51
N MET A 78 -7.53 -14.94 -18.61
CA MET A 78 -8.95 -15.31 -18.57
C MET A 78 -9.83 -14.54 -19.56
N ARG A 79 -9.42 -13.36 -20.04
CA ARG A 79 -10.15 -12.57 -21.05
C ARG A 79 -9.89 -13.03 -22.49
N GLN A 80 -8.88 -13.88 -22.69
CA GLN A 80 -8.53 -14.46 -24.00
C GLN A 80 -9.06 -15.89 -24.20
N LYS A 81 -9.85 -16.42 -23.26
CA LYS A 81 -10.67 -17.63 -23.47
C LYS A 81 -12.14 -17.24 -23.64
#